data_AF-A0A7S2ARL5-F1
#
_entry.id   AF-A0A7S2ARL5-F1
#
_cell.length_a   1.000
_cell.length_b   1.000
_cell.length_c   1.000
_cell.angle_alpha   90.00
_cell.angle_beta   90.00
_cell.angle_gamma   90.00
#
_symmetry.space_group_name_H-M   'P 1'
#
loop_
_entity.id
_entity.type
_entity.pdbx_description
1 polymer ?
#
loop_
_entity_poly.entity_id
_entity_poly.type
_entity_poly.pdbx_seq_one_letter_code
_entity_poly.pdbx_strand_id
1 'polypeptide(L)'
;AVFGATYTGAFQHWWFQFLNEALPATPGAGDLHLLLIAAVKTCLCQFGTIPLIYLPLFFLITGLLRGLSLEQTIARGRSSYLPLLRRNVTYWIPVQLAQFLLVEPEWQVPYVCS
;
A
#
# COMPACT_ATOMS: atom_id res chain seq x y z
N ALA A 1 1.43 5.17 -16.22
CA ALA A 1 -0.02 5.43 -16.34
C ALA A 1 -0.85 4.23 -15.89
N VAL A 2 -0.85 3.09 -16.60
CA VAL A 2 -1.74 1.94 -16.32
C VAL A 2 -1.66 1.43 -14.88
N PHE A 3 -0.47 1.08 -14.40
CA PHE A 3 -0.29 0.56 -13.04
C PHE A 3 -0.82 1.53 -11.96
N GLY A 4 -0.48 2.81 -12.06
CA GLY A 4 -0.94 3.83 -11.12
C GLY A 4 -2.46 4.01 -11.16
N ALA A 5 -3.07 4.03 -12.35
CA ALA A 5 -4.53 4.12 -12.47
C ALA A 5 -5.23 2.90 -11.84
N THR A 6 -4.70 1.69 -12.03
CA THR A 6 -5.28 0.46 -11.46
C THR A 6 -5.08 0.38 -9.95
N TYR A 7 -3.84 0.56 -9.48
CA TYR A 7 -3.54 0.41 -8.06
C TYR A 7 -4.02 1.61 -7.26
N THR A 8 -3.48 2.80 -7.54
CA THR A 8 -3.79 4.00 -6.79
C THR A 8 -5.20 4.50 -7.07
N GLY A 9 -5.57 4.61 -8.36
CA GLY A 9 -6.83 5.21 -8.77
C GLY A 9 -8.07 4.40 -8.39
N ALA A 10 -7.97 3.07 -8.36
CA ALA A 10 -9.09 2.20 -8.03
C ALA A 10 -8.91 1.48 -6.69
N PHE A 11 -7.92 0.57 -6.61
CA PHE A 11 -7.79 -0.32 -5.45
C PHE A 11 -7.48 0.44 -4.15
N GLN A 12 -6.50 1.34 -4.18
CA GLN A 12 -6.02 2.04 -2.98
C GLN A 12 -7.07 2.98 -2.41
N HIS A 13 -7.85 3.64 -3.27
CA HIS A 13 -8.94 4.50 -2.86
C HIS A 13 -10.01 3.72 -2.08
N TRP A 14 -10.49 2.62 -2.67
CA TRP A 14 -11.42 1.72 -2.00
C TRP A 14 -10.82 1.12 -0.71
N TRP A 15 -9.56 0.70 -0.74
CA TRP A 15 -8.92 0.02 0.39
C TRP A 15 -8.74 0.94 1.59
N PHE A 16 -8.32 2.19 1.39
CA PHE A 16 -8.20 3.15 2.50
C PHE A 16 -9.54 3.53 3.08
N GLN A 17 -10.58 3.68 2.25
CA GLN A 17 -11.94 3.86 2.73
C GLN A 17 -12.36 2.68 3.61
N PHE A 18 -12.20 1.44 3.14
CA PHE A 18 -12.51 0.24 3.90
C PHE A 18 -11.75 0.19 5.24
N LEU A 19 -10.45 0.49 5.25
CA LEU A 19 -9.66 0.51 6.49
C LEU A 19 -10.15 1.58 7.47
N ASN A 20 -10.55 2.75 7.00
CA ASN A 20 -11.05 3.82 7.85
C ASN A 20 -12.44 3.51 8.43
N GLU A 21 -13.28 2.80 7.69
CA GLU A 21 -14.60 2.34 8.17
C GLU A 21 -14.48 1.14 9.13
N ALA A 22 -13.60 0.17 8.83
CA ALA A 22 -13.41 -1.03 9.64
C ALA A 22 -12.60 -0.78 10.92
N LEU A 23 -11.72 0.22 10.92
CA LEU A 23 -10.87 0.60 12.04
C LEU A 23 -10.99 2.12 12.27
N PRO A 24 -12.16 2.61 12.72
CA PRO A 24 -12.40 4.04 12.89
C PRO A 24 -11.57 4.60 14.05
N ALA A 25 -11.00 5.79 13.85
CA ALA A 25 -10.43 6.53 14.96
C ALA A 25 -11.58 7.03 15.85
N THR A 26 -11.68 6.52 17.07
CA THR A 26 -12.74 6.91 18.00
C THR A 26 -12.44 8.31 18.57
N PRO A 27 -13.34 9.30 18.39
CA PRO A 27 -13.17 10.61 19.00
C PRO A 27 -13.03 10.51 20.52
N GLY A 28 -12.01 11.17 21.08
CA GLY A 28 -11.70 11.13 22.52
C GLY A 28 -10.98 9.87 23.01
N ALA A 29 -10.61 8.94 22.12
CA ALA A 29 -9.70 7.85 22.48
C ALA A 29 -8.30 8.38 22.80
N GLY A 30 -7.63 7.78 23.77
CA GLY A 30 -6.27 8.16 24.13
C GLY A 30 -5.25 7.85 23.04
N ASP A 31 -4.11 8.54 23.07
CA ASP A 31 -3.04 8.48 22.06
C ASP A 31 -2.58 7.06 21.72
N LEU A 32 -2.49 6.18 22.73
CA LEU A 32 -2.10 4.78 22.52
C LEU A 32 -3.09 4.03 21.62
N HIS A 33 -4.39 4.28 21.76
CA HIS A 33 -5.41 3.62 20.95
C HIS A 33 -5.33 4.09 19.50
N LEU A 34 -5.14 5.39 19.27
CA LEU A 34 -4.95 5.95 17.93
C LEU A 34 -3.69 5.39 17.26
N LEU A 35 -2.59 5.28 18.02
CA LEU A 35 -1.34 4.67 17.56
C LEU A 35 -1.53 3.20 17.17
N LEU A 36 -2.24 2.42 17.98
CA LEU A 36 -2.51 1.01 17.68
C LEU A 36 -3.36 0.84 16.41
N ILE A 37 -4.39 1.66 16.22
CA ILE A 37 -5.19 1.66 14.98
C ILE A 37 -4.32 1.97 13.78
N ALA A 38 -3.52 3.04 13.84
CA ALA A 38 -2.61 3.41 12.76
C ALA A 38 -1.59 2.30 12.47
N ALA A 39 -1.05 1.66 13.50
CA ALA A 39 -0.12 0.54 13.36
C ALA A 39 -0.78 -0.67 12.67
N VAL A 40 -2.01 -1.03 13.04
CA VAL A 40 -2.75 -2.12 12.39
C VAL A 40 -3.00 -1.80 10.91
N LYS A 41 -3.46 -0.58 10.58
CA LYS A 41 -3.67 -0.16 9.19
C LYS A 41 -2.38 -0.21 8.37
N THR A 42 -1.27 0.28 8.93
CA THR A 42 0.07 0.20 8.33
C THR A 42 0.49 -1.25 8.11
N CYS A 43 0.30 -2.14 9.09
CA CYS A 43 0.64 -3.56 8.96
C CYS A 43 -0.18 -4.24 7.86
N LEU A 44 -1.49 -4.01 7.81
CA LEU A 44 -2.36 -4.55 6.76
C LEU A 44 -1.91 -4.09 5.36
N CYS A 45 -1.48 -2.83 5.23
CA CYS A 45 -0.94 -2.33 3.97
C CYS A 45 0.43 -2.96 3.65
N GLN A 46 1.40 -2.85 4.55
CA GLN A 46 2.80 -3.18 4.27
C GLN A 46 3.06 -4.69 4.17
N PHE A 47 2.31 -5.51 4.92
CA PHE A 47 2.49 -6.96 4.96
C PHE A 47 1.35 -7.75 4.31
N GLY A 48 0.20 -7.11 4.05
CA GLY A 48 -0.88 -7.70 3.27
C GLY A 48 -0.89 -7.14 1.84
N THR A 49 -1.36 -5.91 1.69
CA THR A 49 -1.61 -5.29 0.38
C THR A 49 -0.37 -5.20 -0.50
N ILE A 50 0.77 -4.77 0.03
CA ILE A 50 1.97 -4.57 -0.78
C ILE A 50 2.48 -5.88 -1.38
N PRO A 51 2.74 -6.94 -0.60
CA PRO A 51 3.17 -8.21 -1.18
C PRO A 51 2.05 -8.89 -1.99
N LEU A 52 0.81 -8.92 -1.51
CA LEU A 52 -0.22 -9.75 -2.14
C LEU A 52 -0.89 -9.10 -3.36
N ILE A 53 -0.85 -7.77 -3.46
CA ILE A 53 -1.61 -7.02 -4.47
C ILE A 53 -0.69 -6.08 -5.26
N TYR A 54 0.01 -5.16 -4.60
CA TYR A 54 0.82 -4.14 -5.27
C TYR A 54 1.94 -4.76 -6.12
N LEU A 55 2.81 -5.58 -5.52
CA LEU A 55 3.98 -6.14 -6.21
C LEU A 55 3.56 -7.10 -7.35
N PRO A 56 2.61 -8.02 -7.17
CA PRO A 56 2.11 -8.87 -8.25
C PRO A 56 1.53 -8.04 -9.40
N LEU A 57 0.65 -7.07 -9.12
CA LEU A 57 0.10 -6.20 -10.16
C LEU A 57 1.19 -5.39 -10.86
N PHE A 58 2.18 -4.89 -10.12
CA PHE A 58 3.31 -4.16 -10.67
C PHE A 58 4.10 -5.02 -11.66
N PHE A 59 4.49 -6.23 -11.26
CA PHE A 59 5.25 -7.12 -12.14
C PHE A 59 4.42 -7.57 -13.35
N LEU A 60 3.15 -7.95 -13.16
CA LEU A 60 2.28 -8.37 -14.25
C LEU A 60 2.03 -7.26 -15.26
N ILE A 61 1.61 -6.07 -14.80
CA ILE A 61 1.31 -4.94 -15.69
C ILE A 61 2.58 -4.45 -16.39
N THR A 62 3.69 -4.31 -15.66
CA THR A 62 4.94 -3.85 -16.29
C THR A 62 5.58 -4.91 -17.17
N GLY A 63 5.38 -6.20 -16.90
CA GLY A 63 5.81 -7.30 -17.76
C GLY A 63 5.06 -7.29 -19.08
N LEU A 64 3.74 -7.18 -19.03
CA LEU A 64 2.88 -7.06 -20.21
C LEU A 64 3.26 -5.84 -21.07
N LEU A 65 3.39 -4.67 -20.46
CA LEU A 65 3.77 -3.43 -21.18
C LEU A 65 5.17 -3.48 -21.79
N ARG A 66 6.06 -4.34 -21.27
CA ARG A 66 7.40 -4.55 -21.80
C ARG A 66 7.46 -5.69 -22.83
N GLY A 67 6.34 -6.33 -23.14
CA GLY A 67 6.29 -7.47 -24.05
C GLY A 67 7.00 -8.72 -23.50
N LEU A 68 7.12 -8.85 -22.18
CA LEU A 68 7.71 -10.04 -21.55
C LEU A 68 6.73 -11.21 -21.58
N SER A 69 7.25 -12.43 -21.70
CA SER A 69 6.47 -13.63 -21.43
C SER A 69 6.11 -13.72 -19.94
N LEU A 70 5.12 -14.55 -19.60
CA LEU A 70 4.75 -14.81 -18.21
C LEU A 70 5.94 -15.36 -17.40
N GLU A 71 6.71 -16.28 -18.01
CA GLU A 71 7.89 -16.86 -17.37
C GLU A 71 8.96 -15.80 -17.07
N GLN A 72 9.27 -14.93 -18.03
CA GLN A 72 10.21 -13.81 -17.85
C GLN A 72 9.74 -12.85 -16.75
N THR A 73 8.44 -12.58 -16.70
CA THR A 73 7.82 -11.72 -15.68
C THR A 73 7.97 -12.34 -14.28
N ILE A 74 7.69 -13.63 -14.15
CA ILE A 74 7.84 -14.37 -12.87
C ILE A 74 9.30 -14.44 -12.46
N ALA A 75 10.22 -14.74 -13.38
CA ALA A 75 11.66 -14.81 -13.11
C ALA A 75 12.19 -13.47 -12.59
N ARG A 76 11.79 -12.36 -13.22
CA ARG A 76 12.10 -11.00 -12.75
C ARG A 76 11.49 -10.70 -11.39
N GLY A 77 10.24 -11.13 -11.17
CA GLY A 77 9.57 -11.05 -9.88
C GLY A 77 10.43 -11.71 -8.80
N ARG A 78 10.73 -13.00 -8.95
CA ARG A 78 11.50 -13.79 -7.98
C ARG A 78 12.85 -13.17 -7.61
N SER A 79 13.59 -12.63 -8.57
CA SER A 79 14.91 -12.02 -8.29
C SER A 79 14.82 -10.68 -7.58
N SER A 80 13.74 -9.93 -7.78
CA SER A 80 13.61 -8.55 -7.30
C SER A 80 12.65 -8.39 -6.11
N TYR A 81 11.81 -9.39 -5.83
CA TYR A 81 10.67 -9.26 -4.93
C TYR A 81 11.06 -8.89 -3.50
N LEU A 82 11.91 -9.71 -2.85
CA LEU A 82 12.35 -9.45 -1.48
C LEU A 82 13.18 -8.18 -1.33
N PRO A 83 14.16 -7.88 -2.23
CA PRO A 83 14.85 -6.59 -2.21
C PRO A 83 13.91 -5.39 -2.29
N LEU A 84 12.88 -5.45 -3.14
CA LEU A 84 11.88 -4.38 -3.26
C LEU A 84 11.00 -4.29 -2.02
N LEU A 85 10.52 -5.41 -1.48
CA LEU A 85 9.70 -5.41 -0.27
C LEU A 85 10.46 -4.82 0.91
N ARG A 86 11.74 -5.18 1.08
CA ARG A 86 12.60 -4.60 2.13
C ARG A 86 12.69 -3.08 2.01
N ARG A 87 13.00 -2.59 0.81
CA ARG A 87 13.06 -1.14 0.55
C ARG A 87 11.72 -0.46 0.80
N ASN A 88 10.64 -1.12 0.41
CA ASN A 88 9.28 -0.64 0.60
C ASN A 88 8.97 -0.45 2.09
N VAL A 89 9.14 -1.48 2.91
CA VAL A 89 8.80 -1.41 4.34
C VAL A 89 9.70 -0.44 5.10
N THR A 90 10.99 -0.33 4.76
CA THR A 90 11.90 0.64 5.39
C THR A 90 11.41 2.08 5.20
N TYR A 91 10.91 2.41 4.00
CA TYR A 91 10.45 3.76 3.70
C TYR A 91 8.99 3.98 4.15
N TRP A 92 8.10 3.05 3.81
CA TRP A 92 6.67 3.28 3.94
C TRP A 92 6.10 3.01 5.32
N ILE A 93 6.71 2.19 6.18
CA ILE A 93 6.21 2.01 7.56
C ILE A 93 6.14 3.37 8.30
N PRO A 94 7.22 4.17 8.41
CA PRO A 94 7.13 5.44 9.12
C PRO A 94 6.20 6.44 8.42
N VAL A 95 6.26 6.54 7.08
CA VAL A 95 5.42 7.45 6.29
C VAL A 95 3.94 7.14 6.44
N GLN A 96 3.57 5.86 6.36
CA GLN A 96 2.19 5.41 6.43
C GLN A 96 1.63 5.44 7.86
N LEU A 97 2.49 5.22 8.87
CA LEU A 97 2.09 5.43 10.26
C LEU A 97 1.78 6.91 10.51
N ALA A 98 2.62 7.83 10.04
CA ALA A 98 2.36 9.26 10.12
C ALA A 98 1.09 9.66 9.34
N GLN A 99 0.90 9.10 8.15
CA GLN A 99 -0.30 9.29 7.34
C GLN A 99 -1.58 8.95 8.12
N PHE A 100 -1.66 7.74 8.70
CA PHE A 100 -2.88 7.31 9.40
C PHE A 100 -3.11 8.02 10.73
N LEU A 101 -2.09 8.69 11.28
CA LEU A 101 -2.21 9.50 12.51
C LEU A 101 -2.57 10.96 12.25
N LEU A 102 -2.05 11.53 11.16
CA LEU A 102 -2.02 12.98 10.97
C LEU A 102 -2.84 13.47 9.78
N VAL A 103 -3.23 12.58 8.87
CA VAL A 103 -3.92 12.94 7.62
C VAL A 103 -5.37 12.46 7.65
N GLU A 104 -6.29 13.40 7.44
CA GLU A 104 -7.73 13.11 7.36
C GLU A 104 -8.03 12.13 6.20
N PRO A 105 -9.03 11.23 6.35
CA PRO A 105 -9.30 10.15 5.40
C PRO A 105 -9.35 10.57 3.92
N GLU A 106 -9.98 11.69 3.61
CA GLU A 106 -10.11 12.24 2.26
C GLU A 106 -8.77 12.62 1.60
N TRP A 107 -7.76 12.96 2.42
CA TRP A 107 -6.43 13.39 1.96
C TRP A 107 -5.40 12.26 1.99
N GLN A 108 -5.74 11.10 2.56
CA GLN A 108 -4.80 9.98 2.67
C GLN A 108 -4.36 9.45 1.30
N VAL A 109 -5.26 9.33 0.32
CA VAL A 109 -4.86 8.90 -1.03
C VAL A 109 -4.00 9.97 -1.71
N PRO A 110 -4.40 11.25 -1.79
CA PRO A 110 -3.52 12.31 -2.30
C PRO A 110 -2.12 12.31 -1.69
N TYR A 111 -2.01 12.17 -0.36
CA TYR A 111 -0.73 12.20 0.38
C TYR A 111 0.30 11.18 -0.12
N VAL A 112 -0.14 9.97 -0.51
CA VAL A 112 0.77 8.90 -0.97
C VAL A 112 0.96 8.87 -2.48
N CYS A 113 0.35 9.82 -3.20
CA CYS A 113 0.33 9.87 -4.67
C CYS A 113 0.88 11.18 -5.24
N SER A 114 1.16 12.15 -4.37
CA SER A 114 1.86 13.41 -4.67
C SER A 114 3.36 13.25 -4.87
#